data_AF-A0A6J7NDU6-F1
#
_entry.id   AF-A0A6J7NDU6-F1
#
_cell.length_a   1.000
_cell.length_b   1.000
_cell.length_c   1.000
_cell.angle_alpha   90.00
_cell.angle_beta   90.00
_cell.angle_gamma   90.00
#
_symmetry.space_group_name_H-M   'P 1'
#
loop_
_entity.id
_entity.type
_entity.pdbx_description
1 polymer ?
#
loop_
_entity_poly.entity_id
_entity_poly.type
_entity_poly.pdbx_seq_one_letter_code
_entity_poly.pdbx_strand_id
1 'polypeptide(L)'
;MTAAVISVEGSVATLRRSSLAATLAAKQKTVEVRKQQIDWPTEVNRLRPWRPRARVLAPPAGDDALSRILELTGAQSGSTAARTLRLDPEQAAEAVLEQLAAWGYLDDSPPT
;
A
#
# COMPACT_ATOMS: atom_id res chain seq x y z
N MET A 1 3.07 -31.59 1.71
CA MET A 1 3.26 -30.22 2.22
C MET A 1 3.20 -29.27 1.04
N THR A 2 2.32 -28.26 1.10
CA THR A 2 2.14 -27.30 0.00
C THR A 2 2.96 -26.05 0.30
N ALA A 3 3.63 -25.49 -0.70
CA ALA A 3 4.33 -24.22 -0.55
C ALA A 3 3.30 -23.08 -0.36
N ALA A 4 3.53 -22.23 0.64
CA ALA A 4 2.68 -21.09 0.95
C ALA A 4 3.52 -19.91 1.41
N VAL A 5 3.05 -18.69 1.13
CA VAL A 5 3.62 -17.44 1.64
C VAL A 5 2.76 -16.97 2.81
N ILE A 6 3.39 -16.63 3.93
CA ILE A 6 2.69 -16.19 5.16
C ILE A 6 3.25 -14.83 5.57
N SER A 7 2.35 -13.88 5.81
CA SER A 7 2.67 -12.62 6.51
C SER A 7 2.20 -12.74 7.96
N VAL A 8 3.01 -12.26 8.91
CA VAL A 8 2.75 -12.37 10.36
C VAL A 8 2.62 -10.98 10.95
N GLU A 9 1.48 -10.69 11.57
CA GLU A 9 1.24 -9.42 12.27
C GLU A 9 2.04 -9.37 13.59
N GLY A 10 2.56 -8.20 13.97
CA GLY A 10 3.39 -8.06 15.18
C GLY A 10 2.69 -8.41 16.50
N SER A 11 1.35 -8.43 16.52
CA SER A 11 0.53 -8.76 17.70
C SER A 11 0.34 -10.28 17.90
N VAL A 12 0.55 -11.10 16.87
CA VAL A 12 0.21 -12.54 16.93
C VAL A 12 1.30 -13.41 17.56
N ALA A 13 2.47 -12.86 17.86
CA ALA A 13 3.58 -13.58 18.48
C ALA A 13 4.37 -12.71 19.45
N THR A 14 4.75 -13.28 20.60
CA THR A 14 5.71 -12.65 21.51
C THR A 14 7.13 -13.02 21.09
N LEU A 15 7.95 -12.02 20.76
CA LEU A 15 9.35 -12.22 20.41
C LEU A 15 10.18 -12.56 21.66
N ARG A 16 10.95 -13.65 21.59
CA ARG A 16 11.91 -13.99 22.64
C ARG A 16 13.16 -13.11 22.55
N ARG A 17 13.77 -12.80 23.69
CA ARG A 17 15.13 -12.23 23.73
C ARG A 17 16.16 -13.34 23.48
N SER A 18 17.23 -13.01 22.74
CA SER A 18 18.38 -13.89 22.59
C SER A 18 19.18 -13.95 23.90
N SER A 19 19.69 -15.14 24.25
CA SER A 19 20.67 -15.25 25.34
C SER A 19 22.04 -14.71 24.88
N LEU A 20 22.89 -14.33 25.83
CA LEU A 20 24.24 -13.87 25.51
C LEU A 20 25.03 -14.91 24.70
N ALA A 21 24.94 -16.19 25.08
CA ALA A 21 25.59 -17.28 24.36
C ALA A 21 25.12 -17.39 22.91
N ALA A 22 23.81 -17.29 22.66
CA ALA A 22 23.26 -17.32 21.31
C ALA A 22 23.69 -16.09 20.48
N THR A 23 23.79 -14.92 21.10
CA THR A 23 24.28 -13.70 20.43
C THR A 23 25.76 -13.82 20.05
N LEU A 24 26.61 -14.35 20.93
CA LEU A 24 28.03 -14.57 20.64
C LEU A 24 28.23 -15.62 19.54
N ALA A 25 27.42 -16.68 19.53
CA ALA A 25 27.44 -17.69 18.46
C ALA A 25 26.98 -17.09 17.12
N ALA A 26 25.95 -16.24 17.12
CA ALA A 26 25.46 -15.58 15.92
C ALA A 26 26.51 -14.67 15.28
N LYS A 27 27.35 -14.00 16.09
CA LYS A 27 28.44 -13.14 15.61
C LYS A 27 29.47 -13.89 14.74
N GLN A 28 29.63 -15.18 14.97
CA GLN A 28 30.58 -16.03 14.25
C GLN A 28 29.95 -16.73 13.04
N LYS A 29 28.63 -16.62 12.87
CA LYS A 29 27.91 -17.30 11.81
C LYS A 29 28.08 -16.54 10.49
N THR A 30 28.45 -17.23 9.43
CA THR A 30 28.54 -16.64 8.09
C THR A 30 27.15 -16.21 7.62
N VAL A 31 27.02 -14.95 7.25
CA VAL A 31 25.81 -14.42 6.59
C VAL A 31 26.02 -14.52 5.09
N GLU A 32 25.21 -15.35 4.44
CA GLU A 32 25.20 -15.46 2.99
C GLU A 32 24.63 -14.17 2.39
N VAL A 33 25.47 -13.38 1.74
CA VAL A 33 25.05 -12.18 1.00
C VAL A 33 24.91 -12.55 -0.46
N ARG A 34 23.68 -12.61 -0.95
CA ARG A 34 23.38 -12.77 -2.38
C ARG A 34 23.08 -11.41 -2.98
N LYS A 35 23.79 -11.07 -4.05
CA LYS A 35 23.40 -9.96 -4.94
C LYS A 35 22.43 -10.55 -5.96
N GLN A 36 21.18 -10.12 -5.90
CA GLN A 36 20.20 -10.49 -6.92
C GLN A 36 20.30 -9.48 -8.06
N GLN A 37 20.62 -9.96 -9.25
CA GLN A 37 20.39 -9.18 -10.45
C GLN A 37 18.90 -9.29 -10.80
N ILE A 38 18.25 -8.15 -10.95
CA ILE A 38 16.84 -8.06 -11.29
C ILE A 38 16.77 -7.78 -12.79
N ASP A 39 16.38 -8.78 -13.58
CA ASP A 39 16.42 -8.72 -15.05
C ASP A 39 15.15 -8.16 -15.70
N TRP A 40 14.12 -7.83 -14.91
CA TRP A 40 12.98 -7.03 -15.38
C TRP A 40 13.26 -5.54 -15.16
N PRO A 41 12.69 -4.63 -15.99
CA PRO A 41 12.79 -3.18 -15.80
C PRO A 41 12.09 -2.78 -14.50
N THR A 42 12.76 -3.02 -13.38
CA THR A 42 12.48 -2.40 -12.11
C THR A 42 13.17 -1.06 -12.19
N GLU A 43 12.43 0.03 -12.06
CA GLU A 43 13.04 1.30 -11.68
C GLU A 43 13.83 1.04 -10.40
N VAL A 44 15.13 0.81 -10.56
CA VAL A 44 16.03 0.47 -9.48
C VAL A 44 15.97 1.65 -8.53
N ASN A 45 15.30 1.43 -7.40
CA ASN A 45 15.35 2.30 -6.24
C ASN A 45 14.62 3.64 -6.37
N ARG A 46 13.29 3.54 -6.45
CA ARG A 46 12.46 4.35 -5.55
C ARG A 46 11.54 3.42 -4.77
N LEU A 47 12.03 2.87 -3.67
CA LEU A 47 11.20 2.58 -2.48
C LEU A 47 10.65 3.89 -1.89
N ARG A 48 10.18 4.81 -2.74
CA ARG A 48 9.41 5.96 -2.30
C ARG A 48 7.99 5.45 -2.14
N PRO A 49 7.26 5.90 -1.11
CA PRO A 49 5.83 5.69 -1.07
C PRO A 49 5.25 6.04 -2.44
N TRP A 50 4.47 5.14 -3.02
CA TRP A 50 3.72 5.43 -4.22
C TRP A 50 2.98 6.75 -3.98
N ARG A 51 3.33 7.78 -4.75
CA ARG A 51 2.65 9.07 -4.68
C ARG A 51 1.64 9.09 -5.81
N PRO A 52 0.33 8.98 -5.52
CA PRO A 52 -0.65 9.15 -6.57
C PRO A 52 -0.46 10.51 -7.23
N ARG A 53 -0.75 10.57 -8.53
CA ARG A 53 -0.70 11.82 -9.30
C ARG A 53 -1.59 12.86 -8.61
N ALA A 54 -1.10 14.09 -8.51
CA ALA A 54 -1.90 15.18 -7.97
C ALA A 54 -3.17 15.36 -8.81
N ARG A 55 -4.31 15.41 -8.14
CA ARG A 55 -5.61 15.68 -8.76
C ARG A 55 -5.89 17.17 -8.73
N VAL A 56 -6.39 17.69 -9.85
CA VAL A 56 -6.96 19.04 -9.87
C VAL A 56 -8.37 18.93 -9.31
N LEU A 57 -8.63 19.62 -8.18
CA LEU A 57 -9.95 19.74 -7.60
C LEU A 57 -10.50 21.13 -7.92
N ALA A 58 -11.81 21.22 -8.16
CA ALA A 58 -12.48 22.50 -8.26
C ALA A 58 -12.32 23.27 -6.93
N PRO A 59 -12.23 24.60 -6.95
CA PRO A 59 -12.25 25.39 -5.73
C PRO A 59 -13.60 25.20 -5.00
N PRO A 60 -13.62 25.23 -3.65
CA PRO A 60 -14.86 25.08 -2.90
C PRO A 60 -15.80 26.27 -3.18
N ALA A 61 -17.09 25.98 -3.32
CA ALA A 61 -18.12 26.92 -3.72
C ALA A 61 -18.82 27.63 -2.54
N GLY A 62 -18.60 27.19 -1.30
CA GLY A 62 -19.29 27.72 -0.12
C GLY A 62 -19.23 29.26 0.03
N ASP A 63 -20.36 29.85 0.42
CA ASP A 63 -20.51 31.31 0.54
C ASP A 63 -19.71 31.92 1.71
N ASP A 64 -19.48 31.13 2.77
CA ASP A 64 -18.73 31.55 3.95
C ASP A 64 -17.45 30.70 4.15
N ALA A 65 -16.57 31.14 5.07
CA ALA A 65 -15.30 30.48 5.31
C ALA A 65 -15.45 29.05 5.88
N LEU A 66 -16.44 28.82 6.75
CA LEU A 66 -16.69 27.51 7.34
C LEU A 66 -17.21 26.54 6.28
N SER A 67 -18.15 26.97 5.45
CA SER A 67 -18.70 26.19 4.33
C SER A 67 -17.60 25.73 3.37
N ARG A 68 -16.66 26.62 3.03
CA ARG A 68 -15.49 26.27 2.19
C ARG A 68 -14.55 25.27 2.85
N ILE A 69 -14.32 25.38 4.17
CA ILE A 69 -13.48 24.43 4.92
C ILE A 69 -14.14 23.04 4.97
N LEU A 70 -15.45 22.98 5.22
CA LEU A 70 -16.21 21.72 5.27
C LEU A 70 -16.19 20.98 3.93
N GLU A 71 -16.34 21.71 2.82
CA GLU A 71 -16.24 21.16 1.46
C GLU A 71 -14.83 20.69 1.14
N LEU A 72 -13.81 21.51 1.43
CA LEU A 72 -12.40 21.17 1.18
C LEU A 72 -11.92 19.94 1.96
N THR A 73 -12.37 19.80 3.20
CA THR A 73 -11.97 18.69 4.08
C THR A 73 -12.82 17.44 3.89
N GLY A 74 -13.92 17.52 3.13
CA GLY A 74 -14.88 16.43 3.01
C GLY A 74 -15.54 16.06 4.33
N ALA A 75 -15.52 16.94 5.35
CA ALA A 75 -16.03 16.64 6.68
C ALA A 75 -17.55 16.34 6.70
N GLN A 76 -18.28 16.79 5.69
CA GLN A 76 -19.70 16.45 5.48
C GLN A 76 -19.91 15.19 4.64
N SER A 77 -18.86 14.73 3.94
CA SER A 77 -18.90 13.47 3.19
C SER A 77 -18.62 12.33 4.15
N GLY A 78 -19.53 11.37 4.25
CA GLY A 78 -19.27 10.15 5.01
C GLY A 78 -18.02 9.47 4.45
N SER A 79 -16.96 9.35 5.26
CA SER A 79 -15.79 8.57 4.88
C SER A 79 -16.23 7.13 4.64
N THR A 80 -16.01 6.61 3.43
CA THR A 80 -16.24 5.19 3.14
C THR A 80 -15.28 4.38 4.00
N ALA A 81 -15.83 3.62 4.95
CA ALA A 81 -15.03 2.75 5.82
C ALA A 81 -14.16 1.80 4.97
N ALA A 82 -12.92 1.56 5.43
CA ALA A 82 -12.06 0.58 4.80
C ALA A 82 -12.78 -0.79 4.76
N ARG A 83 -12.83 -1.41 3.58
CA ARG A 83 -13.45 -2.71 3.36
C ARG A 83 -12.43 -3.77 2.96
N THR A 84 -12.60 -4.99 3.44
CA THR A 84 -11.80 -6.16 3.02
C THR A 84 -12.68 -7.07 2.17
N LEU A 85 -12.24 -7.37 0.95
CA LEU A 85 -12.92 -8.27 0.03
C LEU A 85 -12.09 -9.55 -0.17
N ARG A 86 -12.75 -10.71 -0.26
CA ARG A 86 -12.12 -11.97 -0.68
C ARG A 86 -12.67 -12.31 -2.07
N LEU A 87 -11.81 -12.22 -3.07
CA LEU A 87 -12.15 -12.33 -4.48
C LEU A 87 -11.14 -13.24 -5.18
N ASP A 88 -11.57 -13.87 -6.27
CA ASP A 88 -10.64 -14.54 -7.17
C ASP A 88 -9.77 -13.50 -7.90
N PRO A 89 -8.60 -13.88 -8.44
CA PRO A 89 -7.64 -12.92 -8.98
C PRO A 89 -8.20 -11.97 -10.04
N GLU A 90 -9.04 -12.47 -10.95
CA GLU A 90 -9.66 -11.67 -12.01
C GLU A 90 -10.63 -10.62 -11.44
N GLN A 91 -11.47 -11.04 -10.49
CA GLN A 91 -12.42 -10.17 -9.80
C GLN A 91 -11.71 -9.14 -8.91
N ALA A 92 -10.58 -9.52 -8.31
CA ALA A 92 -9.76 -8.60 -7.53
C ALA A 92 -9.17 -7.50 -8.42
N ALA A 93 -8.69 -7.85 -9.61
CA ALA A 93 -8.18 -6.88 -10.57
C ALA A 93 -9.28 -5.89 -11.01
N GLU A 94 -10.47 -6.40 -11.33
CA GLU A 94 -11.63 -5.57 -11.71
C GLU A 94 -12.04 -4.61 -10.58
N ALA A 95 -12.14 -5.09 -9.35
CA ALA A 95 -12.48 -4.26 -8.19
C ALA A 95 -11.44 -3.15 -7.92
N VAL A 96 -10.15 -3.42 -8.19
CA VAL A 96 -9.09 -2.42 -8.10
C VAL A 96 -9.26 -1.36 -9.19
N LEU A 97 -9.53 -1.76 -10.44
CA LEU A 97 -9.75 -0.82 -11.54
C LEU A 97 -10.98 0.05 -11.31
N GLU A 98 -12.10 -0.53 -10.85
CA GLU A 98 -13.31 0.20 -10.49
C GLU A 98 -13.01 1.25 -9.40
N GLN A 99 -12.26 0.87 -8.37
CA GLN A 99 -11.90 1.78 -7.28
C GLN A 99 -10.98 2.92 -7.77
N LEU A 100 -10.04 2.62 -8.66
CA LEU A 100 -9.15 3.61 -9.27
C LEU A 100 -9.93 4.58 -10.18
N ALA A 101 -10.91 4.09 -10.95
CA ALA A 101 -11.82 4.91 -11.74
C ALA A 101 -12.68 5.81 -10.85
N ALA A 102 -13.27 5.27 -9.78
CA ALA A 102 -14.06 6.04 -8.82
C ALA A 102 -13.24 7.15 -8.13
N TRP A 103 -11.93 6.93 -7.95
CA TRP A 103 -11.00 7.95 -7.47
C TRP A 103 -10.49 8.91 -8.56
N GLY A 104 -10.85 8.71 -9.83
CA GLY A 104 -10.44 9.53 -10.96
C GLY A 104 -8.97 9.34 -11.35
N TYR A 105 -8.41 8.14 -11.14
CA TYR A 105 -7.05 7.78 -11.57
C TYR A 105 -6.99 7.09 -12.93
N LEU A 106 -8.13 6.63 -13.46
CA LEU A 106 -8.25 6.09 -14.80
C LEU A 106 -8.91 7.15 -15.69
N ASP A 107 -8.24 7.54 -16.76
CA ASP A 107 -8.84 8.31 -17.84
C ASP A 107 -9.74 7.38 -18.67
N ASP A 108 -10.76 7.90 -19.34
CA ASP A 108 -11.71 7.15 -20.20
C ASP A 108 -11.08 6.56 -21.48
N SER A 109 -9.74 6.55 -21.56
CA SER A 109 -9.00 6.15 -22.74
C SER A 109 -8.51 4.70 -22.59
N PRO A 110 -8.79 3.81 -23.55
CA PRO A 110 -8.36 2.42 -23.46
C PRO A 110 -6.83 2.32 -23.45
N PRO A 111 -6.26 1.31 -22.74
CA PRO A 111 -4.84 1.05 -22.79
C PRO A 111 -4.42 0.76 -24.23
N THR A 112 -3.42 1.47 -24.72
CA THR A 112 -2.81 1.24 -26.04
C THR A 112 -1.82 0.09 -25.99
#